data_AF-A0A0F8ASG2-F1
#
_entry.id   AF-A0A0F8ASG2-F1
#
_cell.length_a   1.000
_cell.length_b   1.000
_cell.length_c   1.000
_cell.angle_alpha   90.00
_cell.angle_beta   90.00
_cell.angle_gamma   90.00
#
_symmetry.space_group_name_H-M   'P 1'
#
loop_
_entity.id
_entity.type
_entity.pdbx_description
1 polymer ?
#
loop_
_entity_poly.entity_id
_entity_poly.type
_entity_poly.pdbx_seq_one_letter_code
_entity_poly.pdbx_strand_id
1 'polypeptide(L)'
;MGDGSVAPRLGNMKALLGIVAGAGASYGIYKLISGGSFKRGKKSVTTSESPGVRSSQPGEVTLQRGSLLAKVSGLDVVCPRPDVASADIIHQSPSNLEPQHLKMLLSCLQTSNNSSDRCRILLTLGNAAAFTVNQNLIREFEGIHIIAGFLSDPAAEVRVQTLNALNNLCMNIPNQEQIKVYVPQVLELIEMSPVNSDLQLGALRLLTNLSVTDKHQHLLKESITLLLSLLVVSNEALQVQTLKVLVNLSSNPDMMDDIVQAQAPASVVLLFDARTASPVLLRLLTFAGNLKAWRPSAQVADELRRTQDCLFRVMLDESSQLHSRLVQLLSHPDGEIQSQVARILT
;
A
#
# COMPACT_ATOMS: atom_id res chain seq x y z
N MET A 1 -36.29 43.50 -52.98
CA MET A 1 -36.42 42.41 -53.97
C MET A 1 -35.09 42.34 -54.70
N GLY A 2 -34.22 41.34 -54.56
CA GLY A 2 -34.21 40.16 -53.71
C GLY A 2 -32.74 39.80 -53.47
N ASP A 3 -32.39 39.62 -52.20
CA ASP A 3 -31.12 39.07 -51.74
C ASP A 3 -31.11 37.55 -51.92
N GLY A 4 -29.95 37.00 -52.28
CA GLY A 4 -29.77 35.55 -52.39
C GLY A 4 -28.40 35.14 -52.91
N SER A 5 -27.32 35.55 -52.23
CA SER A 5 -25.98 34.99 -52.44
C SER A 5 -25.72 33.92 -51.37
N VAL A 6 -25.62 32.65 -51.78
CA VAL A 6 -25.28 31.52 -50.92
C VAL A 6 -23.82 31.15 -51.15
N ALA A 7 -22.99 31.35 -50.13
CA ALA A 7 -21.62 30.84 -50.04
C ALA A 7 -21.62 29.49 -49.29
N PRO A 8 -20.85 28.47 -49.72
CA PRO A 8 -20.55 27.33 -48.86
C PRO A 8 -19.32 27.64 -48.01
N ARG A 9 -19.45 27.51 -46.69
CA ARG A 9 -18.36 27.62 -45.72
C ARG A 9 -17.44 26.40 -45.86
N LEU A 10 -16.18 26.62 -46.24
CA LEU A 10 -15.13 25.61 -46.24
C LEU A 10 -14.61 25.45 -44.81
N GLY A 11 -15.01 24.37 -44.15
CA GLY A 11 -14.55 24.01 -42.81
C GLY A 11 -13.12 23.45 -42.81
N ASN A 12 -12.37 23.79 -41.76
CA ASN A 12 -11.02 23.33 -41.45
C ASN A 12 -10.84 21.81 -41.62
N MET A 13 -9.95 21.40 -42.54
CA MET A 13 -9.35 20.07 -42.53
C MET A 13 -8.05 20.10 -41.71
N LYS A 14 -8.10 19.38 -40.59
CA LYS A 14 -6.94 19.02 -39.75
C LYS A 14 -6.00 18.13 -40.56
N ALA A 15 -4.74 18.53 -40.67
CA ALA A 15 -3.66 17.61 -41.07
C ALA A 15 -3.38 16.68 -39.88
N LEU A 16 -3.73 15.41 -40.05
CA LEU A 16 -3.43 14.32 -39.12
C LEU A 16 -2.02 13.81 -39.44
N LEU A 17 -1.00 14.33 -38.76
CA LEU A 17 0.34 13.75 -38.79
C LEU A 17 0.46 12.80 -37.59
N GLY A 18 0.28 11.50 -37.85
CA GLY A 18 0.45 10.45 -36.86
C GLY A 18 1.93 10.25 -36.54
N ILE A 19 2.30 10.46 -35.27
CA ILE A 19 3.49 9.88 -34.66
C ILE A 19 3.00 9.04 -33.50
N VAL A 20 2.96 7.73 -33.69
CA VAL A 20 2.80 6.75 -32.60
C VAL A 20 4.16 6.65 -31.91
N ALA A 21 4.30 7.35 -30.78
CA ALA A 21 5.42 7.17 -29.87
C ALA A 21 4.89 6.55 -28.57
N GLY A 22 5.27 5.29 -28.34
CA GLY A 22 4.94 4.58 -27.11
C GLY A 22 5.59 5.23 -25.88
N ALA A 23 5.02 4.95 -24.71
CA ALA A 23 5.32 5.55 -23.40
C ALA A 23 6.80 5.51 -22.95
N GLY A 24 7.69 4.81 -23.65
CA GLY A 24 9.13 4.78 -23.37
C GLY A 24 9.95 5.94 -23.95
N ALA A 25 9.47 6.64 -24.99
CA ALA A 25 10.29 7.65 -25.68
C ALA A 25 10.39 9.00 -24.95
N SER A 26 9.39 9.34 -24.13
CA SER A 26 9.32 10.65 -23.44
C SER A 26 10.37 10.82 -22.34
N TYR A 27 10.86 9.73 -21.74
CA TYR A 27 11.83 9.79 -20.64
C TYR A 27 13.27 10.06 -21.13
N GLY A 28 13.62 9.63 -22.34
CA GLY A 28 14.94 9.85 -22.93
C GLY A 28 15.25 11.34 -23.18
N ILE A 29 14.23 12.12 -23.56
CA ILE A 29 14.35 13.56 -23.84
C ILE A 29 14.49 14.34 -22.53
N TYR A 30 13.78 13.95 -21.47
CA TYR A 30 13.86 14.60 -20.16
C TYR A 30 15.24 14.43 -19.48
N LYS A 31 15.87 13.25 -19.61
CA LYS A 31 17.16 12.95 -18.98
C LYS A 31 18.34 13.68 -19.64
N LEU A 32 18.19 14.11 -20.89
CA LEU A 32 19.20 14.94 -21.58
C LEU A 32 19.14 16.41 -21.16
N ILE A 33 18.04 16.86 -20.55
CA ILE A 33 17.82 18.28 -20.21
C ILE A 33 18.11 18.58 -18.73
N SER A 34 18.08 17.58 -17.83
CA SER A 34 18.16 17.80 -16.37
C SER A 34 19.47 17.35 -15.68
N GLY A 35 20.47 16.86 -16.42
CA GLY A 35 21.72 16.34 -15.85
C GLY A 35 22.78 17.41 -15.54
N GLY A 36 22.61 18.21 -14.48
CA GLY A 36 23.62 19.15 -14.01
C GLY A 36 23.79 19.18 -12.48
N SER A 37 24.81 18.47 -11.99
CA SER A 37 25.52 18.62 -10.68
C SER A 37 24.72 18.69 -9.37
N PHE A 38 25.08 17.86 -8.38
CA PHE A 38 25.75 18.34 -7.15
C PHE A 38 26.27 17.18 -6.27
N LYS A 39 27.42 17.41 -5.64
CA LYS A 39 28.26 16.47 -4.88
C LYS A 39 28.13 16.69 -3.36
N ARG A 40 28.10 15.57 -2.61
CA ARG A 40 28.94 15.21 -1.42
C ARG A 40 28.71 15.90 -0.06
N GLY A 41 28.66 15.08 1.00
CA GLY A 41 29.01 15.47 2.38
C GLY A 41 28.77 14.37 3.41
N LYS A 42 29.84 13.80 3.99
CA LYS A 42 29.87 12.70 4.98
C LYS A 42 30.58 13.21 6.24
N LYS A 43 30.14 12.89 7.46
CA LYS A 43 30.97 12.93 8.69
C LYS A 43 30.42 12.02 9.81
N SER A 44 31.36 11.37 10.50
CA SER A 44 31.22 10.38 11.60
C SER A 44 31.67 10.96 12.95
N VAL A 45 31.55 10.15 14.03
CA VAL A 45 32.35 10.04 15.31
C VAL A 45 31.36 9.68 16.45
N THR A 46 31.26 8.43 16.95
CA THR A 46 32.04 7.65 17.97
C THR A 46 32.09 8.21 19.40
N THR A 47 31.64 7.41 20.39
CA THR A 47 31.89 7.58 21.83
C THR A 47 32.17 6.22 22.50
N SER A 48 33.10 6.26 23.47
CA SER A 48 33.77 5.16 24.17
C SER A 48 33.20 4.89 25.59
N GLU A 49 33.58 3.73 26.15
CA GLU A 49 33.07 3.04 27.35
C GLU A 49 33.62 3.51 28.74
N SER A 50 32.76 3.33 29.79
CA SER A 50 32.95 2.72 31.16
C SER A 50 34.04 3.24 32.15
N PRO A 51 34.14 2.86 33.48
CA PRO A 51 33.55 1.71 34.25
C PRO A 51 33.25 1.86 35.81
N GLY A 52 32.66 0.79 36.43
CA GLY A 52 32.86 0.29 37.84
C GLY A 52 31.94 0.84 38.96
N VAL A 53 31.41 0.14 39.98
CA VAL A 53 31.89 -0.99 40.84
C VAL A 53 30.74 -1.66 41.68
N ARG A 54 30.84 -3.00 41.86
CA ARG A 54 30.45 -4.02 42.92
C ARG A 54 29.64 -3.60 44.19
N SER A 55 28.93 -4.45 44.96
CA SER A 55 28.40 -5.84 44.95
C SER A 55 27.64 -6.10 46.28
N SER A 56 26.52 -6.86 46.30
CA SER A 56 26.16 -7.83 47.38
C SER A 56 24.75 -8.43 47.18
N GLN A 57 24.64 -9.77 47.27
CA GLN A 57 23.44 -10.62 47.34
C GLN A 57 23.37 -11.29 48.75
N PRO A 58 22.38 -12.14 49.16
CA PRO A 58 21.21 -12.68 48.44
C PRO A 58 19.86 -12.62 49.21
N GLY A 59 18.75 -12.77 48.49
CA GLY A 59 17.42 -13.00 49.06
C GLY A 59 16.50 -13.63 48.01
N GLU A 60 16.21 -14.91 48.19
CA GLU A 60 15.38 -15.76 47.33
C GLU A 60 13.90 -15.40 47.45
N VAL A 61 13.28 -14.84 46.40
CA VAL A 61 11.81 -14.77 46.29
C VAL A 61 11.36 -14.91 44.83
N THR A 62 10.48 -15.89 44.63
CA THR A 62 9.66 -16.32 43.50
C THR A 62 9.40 -15.31 42.37
N LEU A 63 9.74 -15.70 41.14
CA LEU A 63 9.51 -14.96 39.89
C LEU A 63 8.01 -14.90 39.53
N GLN A 64 7.38 -13.73 39.70
CA GLN A 64 6.15 -13.38 38.97
C GLN A 64 6.46 -12.40 37.84
N ARG A 65 5.98 -12.73 36.63
CA ARG A 65 6.09 -11.91 35.42
C ARG A 65 5.32 -10.60 35.60
N GLY A 66 6.04 -9.51 35.89
CA GLY A 66 5.52 -8.15 35.91
C GLY A 66 5.67 -7.45 34.54
N SER A 67 4.61 -6.78 34.09
CA SER A 67 4.58 -5.91 32.92
C SER A 67 5.57 -4.74 33.04
N LEU A 68 6.20 -4.36 31.92
CA LEU A 68 7.19 -3.28 31.79
C LEU A 68 6.74 -1.93 32.39
N LEU A 69 5.44 -1.73 32.56
CA LEU A 69 4.84 -0.52 33.16
C LEU A 69 5.15 -0.35 34.65
N ALA A 70 5.37 -1.43 35.40
CA ALA A 70 5.63 -1.35 36.84
C ALA A 70 7.05 -0.86 37.19
N LYS A 71 8.00 -0.88 36.22
CA LYS A 71 9.39 -0.46 36.45
C LYS A 71 9.69 1.00 36.12
N VAL A 72 8.75 1.75 35.54
CA VAL A 72 9.01 3.11 35.03
C VAL A 72 8.31 4.20 35.85
N SER A 73 7.38 3.85 36.73
CA SER A 73 6.66 4.83 37.54
C SER A 73 6.94 4.60 39.02
N GLY A 74 7.84 5.40 39.60
CA GLY A 74 8.11 5.42 41.04
C GLY A 74 6.98 6.05 41.86
N LEU A 75 5.78 5.48 41.77
CA LEU A 75 4.60 5.88 42.53
C LEU A 75 3.96 4.63 43.13
N ASP A 76 4.05 4.54 44.45
CA ASP A 76 3.50 3.47 45.26
C ASP A 76 1.97 3.62 45.32
N VAL A 77 1.24 2.80 44.57
CA VAL A 77 -0.23 2.82 44.58
C VAL A 77 -0.73 1.85 45.64
N VAL A 78 -0.96 2.38 46.84
CA VAL A 78 -1.75 1.71 47.87
C VAL A 78 -3.22 1.72 47.42
N CYS A 79 -3.79 0.54 47.13
CA CYS A 79 -5.23 0.40 46.91
C CYS A 79 -5.96 0.25 48.26
N PRO A 80 -6.90 1.14 48.63
CA PRO A 80 -7.86 0.85 49.67
C PRO A 80 -8.98 -0.05 49.11
N ARG A 81 -9.46 -1.00 49.94
CA ARG A 81 -10.66 -1.81 49.65
C ARG A 81 -11.90 -0.92 49.57
N PRO A 82 -12.92 -1.28 48.77
CA PRO A 82 -14.09 -0.45 48.59
C PRO A 82 -15.13 -0.73 49.67
N ASP A 83 -15.45 0.27 50.48
CA ASP A 83 -16.71 0.32 51.22
C ASP A 83 -17.51 1.56 50.81
N VAL A 84 -18.68 1.25 50.25
CA VAL A 84 -19.97 1.97 50.24
C VAL A 84 -20.01 3.48 49.95
N ALA A 85 -20.66 3.78 48.82
CA ALA A 85 -21.40 4.99 48.46
C ALA A 85 -20.62 6.32 48.41
N SER A 86 -20.42 6.84 47.19
CA SER A 86 -21.01 8.11 46.73
C SER A 86 -20.45 8.52 45.36
N ALA A 87 -21.38 8.93 44.49
CA ALA A 87 -21.23 9.89 43.40
C ALA A 87 -20.16 9.65 42.30
N ASP A 88 -20.69 9.39 41.09
CA ASP A 88 -20.22 9.95 39.81
C ASP A 88 -18.73 10.25 39.68
N ILE A 89 -17.93 9.20 39.48
CA ILE A 89 -16.65 9.32 38.78
C ILE A 89 -16.87 8.70 37.40
N ILE A 90 -17.39 9.51 36.48
CA ILE A 90 -17.27 9.21 35.06
C ILE A 90 -15.76 9.17 34.80
N HIS A 91 -15.24 7.97 34.58
CA HIS A 91 -13.92 7.74 33.99
C HIS A 91 -13.93 8.32 32.56
N GLN A 92 -13.85 9.65 32.44
CA GLN A 92 -13.50 10.30 31.17
C GLN A 92 -12.04 9.99 30.91
N SER A 93 -11.83 8.87 30.23
CA SER A 93 -10.56 8.60 29.57
C SER A 93 -10.29 9.76 28.59
N PRO A 94 -9.05 10.25 28.43
CA PRO A 94 -8.74 11.43 27.60
C PRO A 94 -8.93 11.23 26.08
N SER A 95 -9.73 10.25 25.66
CA SER A 95 -9.60 9.57 24.36
C SER A 95 -10.89 9.44 23.56
N ASN A 96 -12.03 9.97 24.00
CA ASN A 96 -13.25 9.94 23.20
C ASN A 96 -13.57 11.31 22.61
N LEU A 97 -13.23 11.49 21.33
CA LEU A 97 -13.89 12.51 20.52
C LEU A 97 -15.39 12.26 20.60
N GLU A 98 -16.14 13.16 21.23
CA GLU A 98 -17.59 13.04 21.29
C GLU A 98 -18.20 12.98 19.87
N PRO A 99 -19.33 12.28 19.65
CA PRO A 99 -19.95 12.16 18.34
C PRO A 99 -20.22 13.52 17.66
N GLN A 100 -20.54 14.56 18.45
CA GLN A 100 -20.75 15.92 17.96
C GLN A 100 -19.47 16.52 17.36
N HIS A 101 -18.30 16.25 17.94
CA HIS A 101 -17.02 16.71 17.41
C HIS A 101 -16.69 16.05 16.07
N LEU A 102 -17.03 14.77 15.87
CA LEU A 102 -16.89 14.10 14.57
C LEU A 102 -17.78 14.75 13.50
N LYS A 103 -19.05 15.02 13.81
CA LYS A 103 -19.96 15.75 12.89
C LYS A 103 -19.43 17.14 12.54
N MET A 104 -18.93 17.87 13.54
CA MET A 104 -18.32 19.19 13.34
C MET A 104 -17.11 19.11 12.41
N LEU A 105 -16.20 18.15 12.63
CA LEU A 105 -15.04 17.95 11.75
C LEU A 105 -15.45 17.61 10.31
N LEU A 106 -16.44 16.73 10.11
CA LEU A 106 -16.95 16.41 8.78
C LEU A 106 -17.56 17.64 8.09
N SER A 107 -18.34 18.45 8.81
CA SER A 107 -18.90 19.70 8.30
C SER A 107 -17.82 20.75 7.96
N CYS A 108 -16.80 20.89 8.83
CA CYS A 108 -15.65 21.75 8.56
C CYS A 108 -14.86 21.30 7.34
N LEU A 109 -14.72 19.98 7.13
CA LEU A 109 -14.03 19.44 5.96
C LEU A 109 -14.74 19.85 4.66
N GLN A 110 -16.08 19.74 4.62
CA GLN A 110 -16.88 20.10 3.44
C GLN A 110 -16.86 21.60 3.12
N THR A 111 -16.83 22.45 4.16
CA THR A 111 -16.93 23.91 4.02
C THR A 111 -15.57 24.60 3.88
N SER A 112 -14.48 23.92 4.22
CA SER A 112 -13.14 24.47 4.11
C SER A 112 -12.73 24.66 2.64
N ASN A 113 -12.21 25.85 2.32
CA ASN A 113 -11.61 26.17 1.02
C ASN A 113 -10.08 26.18 1.05
N ASN A 114 -9.47 25.88 2.20
CA ASN A 114 -8.02 25.94 2.40
C ASN A 114 -7.45 24.51 2.50
N SER A 115 -6.51 24.17 1.61
CA SER A 115 -5.85 22.86 1.59
C SER A 115 -5.16 22.52 2.91
N SER A 116 -4.56 23.50 3.60
CA SER A 116 -3.92 23.28 4.90
C SER A 116 -4.93 22.85 5.97
N ASP A 117 -6.11 23.49 5.99
CA ASP A 117 -7.17 23.14 6.95
C ASP A 117 -7.78 21.78 6.61
N ARG A 118 -8.00 21.49 5.32
CA ARG A 118 -8.44 20.16 4.86
C ARG A 118 -7.47 19.07 5.32
N CYS A 119 -6.16 19.27 5.13
CA CYS A 119 -5.13 18.33 5.60
C CYS A 119 -5.20 18.09 7.11
N ARG A 120 -5.31 19.15 7.92
CA ARG A 120 -5.39 19.02 9.39
C ARG A 120 -6.66 18.29 9.83
N ILE A 121 -7.79 18.58 9.20
CA ILE A 121 -9.07 17.94 9.51
C ILE A 121 -9.04 16.46 9.12
N LEU A 122 -8.56 16.14 7.90
CA LEU A 122 -8.42 14.76 7.44
C LEU A 122 -7.46 13.95 8.32
N LEU A 123 -6.32 14.53 8.71
CA LEU A 123 -5.39 13.89 9.64
C LEU A 123 -6.06 13.62 11.00
N THR A 124 -6.85 14.57 11.51
CA THR A 124 -7.58 14.41 12.77
C THR A 124 -8.64 13.31 12.67
N LEU A 125 -9.43 13.29 11.59
CA LEU A 125 -10.42 12.24 11.31
C LEU A 125 -9.76 10.87 11.14
N GLY A 126 -8.62 10.81 10.44
CA GLY A 126 -7.84 9.59 10.25
C GLY A 126 -7.32 9.04 11.57
N ASN A 127 -6.76 9.89 12.44
CA ASN A 127 -6.31 9.48 13.78
C ASN A 127 -7.49 9.03 14.65
N ALA A 128 -8.63 9.73 14.58
CA ALA A 128 -9.84 9.32 15.29
C ALA A 128 -10.35 7.94 14.82
N ALA A 129 -10.22 7.64 13.52
CA ALA A 129 -10.57 6.35 12.93
C ALA A 129 -9.64 5.19 13.31
N ALA A 130 -8.64 5.40 14.19
CA ALA A 130 -7.91 4.31 14.83
C ALA A 130 -8.76 3.53 15.85
N PHE A 131 -9.89 4.10 16.29
CA PHE A 131 -10.82 3.47 17.24
C PHE A 131 -12.08 2.98 16.54
N THR A 132 -12.47 1.72 16.78
CA THR A 132 -13.63 1.09 16.13
C THR A 132 -14.95 1.83 16.34
N VAL A 133 -15.15 2.42 17.53
CA VAL A 133 -16.34 3.24 17.82
C VAL A 133 -16.43 4.43 16.87
N ASN A 134 -15.31 5.11 16.63
CA ASN A 134 -15.27 6.25 15.72
C ASN A 134 -15.38 5.82 14.26
N GLN A 135 -14.84 4.66 13.88
CA GLN A 135 -15.02 4.09 12.54
C GLN A 135 -16.51 3.88 12.23
N ASN A 136 -17.29 3.37 13.19
CA ASN A 136 -18.73 3.18 13.05
C ASN A 136 -19.47 4.53 12.97
N LEU A 137 -19.18 5.46 13.89
CA LEU A 137 -19.81 6.79 13.89
C LEU A 137 -19.52 7.57 12.61
N ILE A 138 -18.29 7.54 12.10
CA ILE A 138 -17.93 8.19 10.83
C ILE A 138 -18.73 7.58 9.68
N ARG A 139 -18.89 6.26 9.62
CA ARG A 139 -19.74 5.59 8.62
C ARG A 139 -21.21 6.02 8.75
N GLU A 140 -21.75 6.00 9.96
CA GLU A 140 -23.16 6.35 10.26
C GLU A 140 -23.48 7.82 9.97
N PHE A 141 -22.48 8.71 9.98
CA PHE A 141 -22.61 10.11 9.62
C PHE A 141 -22.32 10.40 8.14
N GLU A 142 -22.36 9.38 7.27
CA GLU A 142 -22.00 9.48 5.84
C GLU A 142 -20.57 10.01 5.61
N GLY A 143 -19.72 9.94 6.64
CA GLY A 143 -18.40 10.55 6.65
C GLY A 143 -17.41 9.87 5.72
N ILE A 144 -17.60 8.59 5.38
CA ILE A 144 -16.76 7.89 4.40
C ILE A 144 -16.89 8.55 3.03
N HIS A 145 -18.12 8.84 2.58
CA HIS A 145 -18.36 9.51 1.31
C HIS A 145 -17.79 10.94 1.32
N ILE A 146 -18.00 11.68 2.41
CA ILE A 146 -17.44 13.03 2.59
C ILE A 146 -15.92 13.02 2.48
N ILE A 147 -15.24 12.12 3.20
CA ILE A 147 -13.78 11.99 3.18
C ILE A 147 -13.31 11.58 1.77
N ALA A 148 -13.93 10.55 1.18
CA ALA A 148 -13.54 10.05 -0.15
C ALA A 148 -13.73 11.09 -1.26
N GLY A 149 -14.64 12.06 -1.11
CA GLY A 149 -14.79 13.18 -2.04
C GLY A 149 -13.51 13.99 -2.26
N PHE A 150 -12.56 13.93 -1.32
CA PHE A 150 -11.26 14.60 -1.41
C PHE A 150 -10.18 13.76 -2.09
N LEU A 151 -10.49 12.59 -2.65
CA LEU A 151 -9.57 11.84 -3.53
C LEU A 151 -9.30 12.61 -4.85
N SER A 152 -10.21 13.50 -5.24
CA SER A 152 -10.07 14.38 -6.41
C SER A 152 -9.53 15.78 -6.08
N ASP A 153 -9.06 16.02 -4.84
CA ASP A 153 -8.58 17.36 -4.46
C ASP A 153 -7.34 17.76 -5.31
N PRO A 154 -7.26 19.02 -5.81
CA PRO A 154 -6.12 19.46 -6.60
C PRO A 154 -4.79 19.37 -5.83
N ALA A 155 -4.80 19.53 -4.50
CA ALA A 155 -3.61 19.41 -3.67
C ALA A 155 -3.27 17.93 -3.41
N ALA A 156 -2.04 17.53 -3.72
CA ALA A 156 -1.58 16.15 -3.51
C ALA A 156 -1.56 15.77 -2.03
N GLU A 157 -1.21 16.72 -1.16
CA GLU A 157 -1.13 16.52 0.29
C GLU A 157 -2.52 16.21 0.88
N VAL A 158 -3.57 16.86 0.36
CA VAL A 158 -4.95 16.58 0.76
C VAL A 158 -5.33 15.15 0.36
N ARG A 159 -5.05 14.75 -0.89
CA ARG A 159 -5.30 13.38 -1.36
C ARG A 159 -4.54 12.33 -0.54
N VAL A 160 -3.31 12.60 -0.13
CA VAL A 160 -2.54 11.73 0.77
C VAL A 160 -3.23 11.59 2.13
N GLN A 161 -3.67 12.69 2.74
CA GLN A 161 -4.39 12.62 4.02
C GLN A 161 -5.75 11.93 3.90
N THR A 162 -6.44 12.10 2.77
CA THR A 162 -7.66 11.36 2.46
C THR A 162 -7.41 9.85 2.44
N LEU A 163 -6.38 9.40 1.72
CA LEU A 163 -6.03 7.98 1.68
C LEU A 163 -5.63 7.45 3.06
N ASN A 164 -4.90 8.23 3.87
CA ASN A 164 -4.57 7.84 5.25
C ASN A 164 -5.82 7.67 6.13
N ALA A 165 -6.80 8.57 6.01
CA ALA A 165 -8.06 8.45 6.73
C ALA A 165 -8.86 7.23 6.27
N LEU A 166 -8.98 7.02 4.95
CA LEU A 166 -9.65 5.84 4.38
C LEU A 166 -8.97 4.53 4.77
N ASN A 167 -7.63 4.50 4.85
CA ASN A 167 -6.86 3.34 5.30
C ASN A 167 -7.26 2.88 6.70
N ASN A 168 -7.37 3.82 7.64
CA ASN A 168 -7.80 3.51 9.01
C ASN A 168 -9.27 3.09 9.06
N LEU A 169 -10.14 3.78 8.30
CA LEU A 169 -11.56 3.42 8.20
C LEU A 169 -11.76 2.03 7.59
N CYS A 170 -10.91 1.62 6.66
CA CYS A 170 -10.94 0.34 5.95
C CYS A 170 -10.59 -0.86 6.84
N MET A 171 -10.07 -0.63 8.05
CA MET A 171 -9.82 -1.70 9.03
C MET A 171 -11.12 -2.31 9.60
N ASN A 172 -12.27 -1.68 9.33
CA ASN A 172 -13.60 -2.16 9.72
C ASN A 172 -14.32 -2.79 8.52
N ILE A 173 -14.68 -4.08 8.60
CA ILE A 173 -15.30 -4.81 7.47
C ILE A 173 -16.58 -4.12 6.93
N PRO A 174 -17.54 -3.67 7.76
CA PRO A 174 -18.69 -2.90 7.27
C PRO A 174 -18.32 -1.61 6.52
N ASN A 175 -17.24 -0.91 6.92
CA ASN A 175 -16.77 0.27 6.20
C ASN A 175 -16.23 -0.07 4.81
N GLN A 176 -15.61 -1.24 4.65
CA GLN A 176 -15.10 -1.69 3.34
C GLN A 176 -16.21 -1.75 2.29
N GLU A 177 -17.46 -2.06 2.68
CA GLU A 177 -18.60 -2.06 1.75
C GLU A 177 -18.91 -0.68 1.15
N GLN A 178 -18.64 0.40 1.89
CA GLN A 178 -18.78 1.76 1.38
C GLN A 178 -17.51 2.22 0.67
N ILE A 179 -16.33 1.78 1.10
CA ILE A 179 -15.04 2.20 0.52
C ILE A 179 -14.78 1.56 -0.85
N LYS A 180 -15.23 0.31 -1.06
CA LYS A 180 -14.93 -0.45 -2.29
C LYS A 180 -15.31 0.27 -3.59
N VAL A 181 -16.30 1.15 -3.56
CA VAL A 181 -16.76 1.90 -4.74
C VAL A 181 -15.70 2.87 -5.27
N TYR A 182 -14.72 3.25 -4.44
CA TYR A 182 -13.63 4.15 -4.82
C TYR A 182 -12.39 3.42 -5.37
N VAL A 183 -12.40 2.08 -5.46
CA VAL A 183 -11.25 1.31 -6.01
C VAL A 183 -10.81 1.80 -7.40
N PRO A 184 -11.71 2.07 -8.37
CA PRO A 184 -11.30 2.59 -9.68
C PRO A 184 -10.52 3.91 -9.59
N GLN A 185 -10.99 4.84 -8.74
CA GLN A 185 -10.32 6.11 -8.52
C GLN A 185 -8.97 5.94 -7.81
N VAL A 186 -8.88 5.03 -6.84
CA VAL A 186 -7.62 4.72 -6.16
C VAL A 186 -6.59 4.12 -7.12
N LEU A 187 -7.03 3.28 -8.06
CA LEU A 187 -6.17 2.74 -9.13
C LEU A 187 -5.70 3.84 -10.08
N GLU A 188 -6.58 4.75 -10.49
CA GLU A 188 -6.21 5.93 -11.30
C GLU A 188 -5.17 6.80 -10.58
N LEU A 189 -5.30 6.99 -9.26
CA LEU A 189 -4.29 7.69 -8.47
C LEU A 189 -2.93 6.97 -8.49
N ILE A 190 -2.88 5.64 -8.52
CA ILE A 190 -1.62 4.90 -8.63
C ILE A 190 -0.98 5.14 -10.01
N GLU A 191 -1.78 5.06 -11.07
CA GLU A 191 -1.31 5.16 -12.45
C GLU A 191 -0.83 6.58 -12.80
N MET A 192 -1.56 7.61 -12.37
CA MET A 192 -1.33 9.00 -12.76
C MET A 192 -0.30 9.73 -11.88
N SER A 193 0.10 9.14 -10.75
CA SER A 193 1.03 9.76 -9.82
C SER A 193 2.50 9.50 -10.17
N PRO A 194 3.42 10.42 -9.82
CA PRO A 194 4.85 10.15 -9.93
C PRO A 194 5.24 8.86 -9.21
N VAL A 195 6.10 8.07 -9.85
CA VAL A 195 6.62 6.82 -9.28
C VAL A 195 7.31 7.10 -7.95
N ASN A 196 6.99 6.29 -6.93
CA ASN A 196 7.47 6.42 -5.55
C ASN A 196 6.89 7.59 -4.74
N SER A 197 5.80 8.21 -5.21
CA SER A 197 5.10 9.22 -4.43
C SER A 197 4.39 8.64 -3.19
N ASP A 198 4.22 9.47 -2.17
CA ASP A 198 3.41 9.13 -0.99
C ASP A 198 1.96 8.81 -1.35
N LEU A 199 1.48 9.37 -2.48
CA LEU A 199 0.13 9.10 -2.98
C LEU A 199 -0.01 7.65 -3.48
N GLN A 200 0.95 7.14 -4.26
CA GLN A 200 1.00 5.72 -4.62
C GLN A 200 1.08 4.83 -3.37
N LEU A 201 1.91 5.20 -2.40
CA LEU A 201 2.06 4.45 -1.15
C LEU A 201 0.75 4.37 -0.35
N GLY A 202 0.06 5.51 -0.20
CA GLY A 202 -1.23 5.60 0.49
C GLY A 202 -2.32 4.78 -0.21
N ALA A 203 -2.34 4.79 -1.55
CA ALA A 203 -3.30 4.05 -2.36
C ALA A 203 -3.08 2.54 -2.25
N LEU A 204 -1.83 2.07 -2.38
CA LEU A 204 -1.48 0.65 -2.25
C LEU A 204 -1.80 0.09 -0.85
N ARG A 205 -1.64 0.89 0.21
CA ARG A 205 -2.06 0.50 1.56
C ARG A 205 -3.56 0.25 1.65
N LEU A 206 -4.36 1.05 0.95
CA LEU A 206 -5.82 0.89 0.92
C LEU A 206 -6.21 -0.38 0.19
N LEU A 207 -5.61 -0.61 -0.98
CA LEU A 207 -5.81 -1.84 -1.75
C LEU A 207 -5.31 -3.08 -1.01
N THR A 208 -4.26 -2.95 -0.19
CA THR A 208 -3.80 -4.04 0.68
C THR A 208 -4.88 -4.41 1.68
N ASN A 209 -5.47 -3.42 2.37
CA ASN A 209 -6.54 -3.66 3.35
C ASN A 209 -7.81 -4.26 2.71
N LEU A 210 -8.18 -3.80 1.51
CA LEU A 210 -9.33 -4.34 0.77
C LEU A 210 -9.09 -5.74 0.20
N SER A 211 -7.84 -6.12 -0.03
CA SER A 211 -7.50 -7.44 -0.60
C SER A 211 -7.22 -8.52 0.46
N VAL A 212 -7.20 -8.19 1.76
CA VAL A 212 -6.93 -9.18 2.84
C VAL A 212 -7.89 -10.36 2.81
N THR A 213 -9.14 -10.13 2.38
CA THR A 213 -10.15 -11.18 2.22
C THR A 213 -10.59 -11.25 0.76
N ASP A 214 -11.10 -12.40 0.34
CA ASP A 214 -11.50 -12.65 -1.05
C ASP A 214 -12.66 -11.75 -1.54
N LYS A 215 -13.40 -11.16 -0.60
CA LYS A 215 -14.64 -10.41 -0.83
C LYS A 215 -14.54 -9.32 -1.90
N HIS A 216 -13.43 -8.57 -1.92
CA HIS A 216 -13.25 -7.42 -2.82
C HIS A 216 -12.11 -7.60 -3.82
N GLN A 217 -11.44 -8.74 -3.83
CA GLN A 217 -10.27 -8.98 -4.69
C GLN A 217 -10.60 -8.94 -6.20
N HIS A 218 -11.82 -9.33 -6.58
CA HIS A 218 -12.29 -9.26 -7.96
C HIS A 218 -12.26 -7.84 -8.55
N LEU A 219 -12.29 -6.80 -7.72
CA LEU A 219 -12.19 -5.40 -8.15
C LEU A 219 -10.78 -5.04 -8.67
N LEU A 220 -9.79 -5.91 -8.43
CA LEU A 220 -8.38 -5.67 -8.76
C LEU A 220 -7.88 -6.47 -9.97
N LYS A 221 -8.74 -7.28 -10.63
CA LYS A 221 -8.35 -8.12 -11.77
C LYS A 221 -7.64 -7.34 -12.88
N GLU A 222 -8.24 -6.24 -13.33
CA GLU A 222 -7.67 -5.39 -14.39
C GLU A 222 -6.41 -4.61 -13.95
N SER A 223 -6.12 -4.55 -12.66
CA SER A 223 -4.95 -3.82 -12.12
C SER A 223 -3.68 -4.65 -12.03
N ILE A 224 -3.74 -5.97 -12.29
CA ILE A 224 -2.59 -6.86 -12.05
C ILE A 224 -1.40 -6.46 -12.92
N THR A 225 -1.62 -6.12 -14.19
CA THR A 225 -0.58 -5.60 -15.10
C THR A 225 0.07 -4.31 -14.57
N LEU A 226 -0.73 -3.39 -14.03
CA LEU A 226 -0.24 -2.15 -13.42
C LEU A 226 0.62 -2.45 -12.19
N LEU A 227 0.17 -3.36 -11.31
CA LEU A 227 0.91 -3.78 -10.12
C LEU A 227 2.25 -4.44 -10.48
N LEU A 228 2.27 -5.33 -11.46
CA LEU A 228 3.49 -5.99 -11.95
C LEU A 228 4.47 -4.99 -12.57
N SER A 229 3.96 -3.98 -13.27
CA SER A 229 4.79 -2.89 -13.83
C SER A 229 5.39 -2.02 -12.72
N LEU A 230 4.58 -1.65 -11.73
CA LEU A 230 5.01 -0.84 -10.59
C LEU A 230 6.09 -1.55 -9.77
N LEU A 231 6.00 -2.87 -9.64
CA LEU A 231 6.99 -3.70 -8.94
C LEU A 231 8.41 -3.56 -9.51
N VAL A 232 8.55 -3.35 -10.83
CA VAL A 232 9.84 -3.24 -11.51
C VAL A 232 10.46 -1.86 -11.35
N VAL A 233 9.65 -0.80 -11.39
CA VAL A 233 10.14 0.59 -11.47
C VAL A 233 10.23 1.30 -10.11
N SER A 234 9.64 0.72 -9.07
CA SER A 234 9.52 1.35 -7.76
C SER A 234 10.65 1.01 -6.79
N ASN A 235 10.75 1.80 -5.72
CA ASN A 235 11.65 1.60 -4.61
C ASN A 235 11.15 0.49 -3.67
N GLU A 236 12.01 0.09 -2.73
CA GLU A 236 11.71 -0.98 -1.77
C GLU A 236 10.37 -0.80 -1.04
N ALA A 237 10.04 0.43 -0.61
CA ALA A 237 8.82 0.69 0.14
C ALA A 237 7.54 0.42 -0.67
N LEU A 238 7.51 0.87 -1.93
CA LEU A 238 6.39 0.59 -2.82
C LEU A 238 6.37 -0.88 -3.26
N GLN A 239 7.52 -1.47 -3.60
CA GLN A 239 7.63 -2.88 -3.96
C GLN A 239 7.03 -3.78 -2.86
N VAL A 240 7.34 -3.51 -1.59
CA VAL A 240 6.77 -4.25 -0.46
C VAL A 240 5.24 -4.13 -0.41
N GLN A 241 4.68 -2.94 -0.64
CA GLN A 241 3.22 -2.76 -0.59
C GLN A 241 2.52 -3.35 -1.82
N THR A 242 3.07 -3.16 -3.02
CA THR A 242 2.60 -3.81 -4.24
C THR A 242 2.59 -5.32 -4.10
N LEU A 243 3.64 -5.91 -3.55
CA LEU A 243 3.70 -7.35 -3.32
C LEU A 243 2.72 -7.83 -2.27
N LYS A 244 2.37 -7.03 -1.26
CA LYS A 244 1.30 -7.42 -0.32
C LYS A 244 -0.03 -7.58 -1.04
N VAL A 245 -0.37 -6.66 -1.93
CA VAL A 245 -1.58 -6.79 -2.77
C VAL A 245 -1.49 -8.05 -3.63
N LEU A 246 -0.40 -8.25 -4.38
CA LEU A 246 -0.22 -9.42 -5.25
C LEU A 246 -0.23 -10.75 -4.48
N VAL A 247 0.37 -10.81 -3.29
CA VAL A 247 0.35 -12.00 -2.42
C VAL A 247 -1.07 -12.29 -1.94
N ASN A 248 -1.82 -11.28 -1.50
CA ASN A 248 -3.22 -11.44 -1.11
C ASN A 248 -4.04 -12.02 -2.27
N LEU A 249 -3.93 -11.43 -3.47
CA LEU A 249 -4.63 -11.89 -4.66
C LEU A 249 -4.25 -13.33 -5.04
N SER A 250 -2.96 -13.64 -5.09
CA SER A 250 -2.47 -14.98 -5.47
C SER A 250 -2.78 -16.07 -4.45
N SER A 251 -3.18 -15.72 -3.23
CA SER A 251 -3.63 -16.68 -2.23
C SER A 251 -5.06 -17.17 -2.49
N ASN A 252 -5.80 -16.49 -3.38
CA ASN A 252 -7.14 -16.86 -3.78
C ASN A 252 -7.12 -17.59 -5.15
N PRO A 253 -7.54 -18.87 -5.21
CA PRO A 253 -7.62 -19.62 -6.46
C PRO A 253 -8.47 -18.95 -7.55
N ASP A 254 -9.54 -18.23 -7.19
CA ASP A 254 -10.45 -17.57 -8.13
C ASP A 254 -9.81 -16.39 -8.89
N MET A 255 -8.66 -15.90 -8.40
CA MET A 255 -7.89 -14.84 -9.03
C MET A 255 -6.79 -15.38 -9.95
N MET A 256 -6.47 -16.67 -9.89
CA MET A 256 -5.25 -17.20 -10.53
C MET A 256 -5.27 -17.06 -12.04
N ASP A 257 -6.40 -17.33 -12.68
CA ASP A 257 -6.54 -17.21 -14.13
C ASP A 257 -6.27 -15.77 -14.60
N ASP A 258 -6.76 -14.76 -13.87
CA ASP A 258 -6.50 -13.35 -14.18
C ASP A 258 -5.01 -13.01 -13.94
N ILE A 259 -4.43 -13.52 -12.85
CA ILE A 259 -3.04 -13.25 -12.48
C ILE A 259 -2.07 -13.81 -13.52
N VAL A 260 -2.26 -15.05 -13.96
CA VAL A 260 -1.32 -15.69 -14.89
C VAL A 260 -1.44 -15.17 -16.32
N GLN A 261 -2.62 -14.63 -16.69
CA GLN A 261 -2.88 -14.01 -17.99
C GLN A 261 -2.41 -12.56 -18.06
N ALA A 262 -2.31 -11.87 -16.91
CA ALA A 262 -1.89 -10.47 -16.86
C ALA A 262 -0.54 -10.27 -17.56
N GLN A 263 -0.43 -9.15 -18.30
CA GLN A 263 0.83 -8.79 -18.94
C GLN A 263 1.86 -8.42 -17.88
N ALA A 264 3.07 -8.96 -18.03
CA ALA A 264 4.13 -8.81 -17.05
C ALA A 264 5.42 -8.37 -17.75
N PRO A 265 6.11 -7.31 -17.26
CA PRO A 265 7.44 -7.02 -17.75
C PRO A 265 8.37 -8.21 -17.50
N ALA A 266 9.14 -8.63 -18.51
CA ALA A 266 10.08 -9.74 -18.37
C ALA A 266 11.11 -9.52 -17.24
N SER A 267 11.39 -8.25 -16.89
CA SER A 267 12.28 -7.87 -15.79
C SER A 267 11.76 -8.23 -14.39
N VAL A 268 10.48 -8.61 -14.22
CA VAL A 268 9.96 -9.09 -12.93
C VAL A 268 10.79 -10.28 -12.42
N VAL A 269 11.18 -11.20 -13.31
CA VAL A 269 12.00 -12.37 -12.92
C VAL A 269 13.40 -11.98 -12.42
N LEU A 270 13.90 -10.80 -12.81
CA LEU A 270 15.21 -10.31 -12.40
C LEU A 270 15.24 -9.83 -10.95
N LEU A 271 14.07 -9.63 -10.33
CA LEU A 271 13.97 -9.29 -8.91
C LEU A 271 14.29 -10.47 -7.98
N PHE A 272 14.31 -11.71 -8.50
CA PHE A 272 14.78 -12.89 -7.78
C PHE A 272 16.31 -12.95 -7.80
N ASP A 273 16.94 -12.03 -7.08
CA ASP A 273 18.40 -11.85 -7.03
C ASP A 273 18.84 -11.62 -5.58
N ALA A 274 20.03 -12.09 -5.22
CA ALA A 274 20.56 -11.97 -3.86
C ALA A 274 20.80 -10.51 -3.41
N ARG A 275 20.79 -9.55 -4.34
CA ARG A 275 20.89 -8.11 -4.05
C ARG A 275 19.54 -7.45 -3.80
N THR A 276 18.44 -8.13 -4.09
CA THR A 276 17.10 -7.64 -3.78
C THR A 276 16.91 -7.61 -2.26
N ALA A 277 16.37 -6.52 -1.74
CA ALA A 277 16.15 -6.37 -0.31
C ALA A 277 15.31 -7.54 0.25
N SER A 278 15.73 -8.14 1.37
CA SER A 278 15.06 -9.32 1.95
C SER A 278 13.55 -9.16 2.12
N PRO A 279 13.00 -8.00 2.56
CA PRO A 279 11.55 -7.83 2.70
C PRO A 279 10.78 -7.92 1.37
N VAL A 280 11.41 -7.52 0.26
CA VAL A 280 10.87 -7.63 -1.10
C VAL A 280 11.01 -9.08 -1.57
N LEU A 281 12.20 -9.67 -1.41
CA LEU A 281 12.49 -11.02 -1.88
C LEU A 281 11.62 -12.09 -1.20
N LEU A 282 11.42 -12.01 0.12
CA LEU A 282 10.53 -12.92 0.84
C LEU A 282 9.09 -12.87 0.30
N ARG A 283 8.59 -11.68 -0.06
CA ARG A 283 7.22 -11.55 -0.61
C ARG A 283 7.14 -12.00 -2.06
N LEU A 284 8.19 -11.76 -2.86
CA LEU A 284 8.33 -12.32 -4.20
C LEU A 284 8.30 -13.84 -4.17
N LEU A 285 9.00 -14.46 -3.22
CA LEU A 285 9.01 -15.91 -3.03
C LEU A 285 7.65 -16.44 -2.61
N THR A 286 6.94 -15.77 -1.68
CA THR A 286 5.55 -16.12 -1.36
C THR A 286 4.64 -16.04 -2.58
N PHE A 287 4.71 -14.94 -3.34
CA PHE A 287 3.93 -14.78 -4.58
C PHE A 287 4.26 -15.89 -5.59
N ALA A 288 5.54 -16.15 -5.87
CA ALA A 288 5.96 -17.22 -6.77
C ALA A 288 5.55 -18.61 -6.29
N GLY A 289 5.58 -18.86 -4.98
CA GLY A 289 5.11 -20.11 -4.37
C GLY A 289 3.61 -20.32 -4.60
N ASN A 290 2.80 -19.27 -4.43
CA ASN A 290 1.37 -19.31 -4.72
C ASN A 290 1.12 -19.60 -6.21
N LEU A 291 1.80 -18.88 -7.11
CA LEU A 291 1.75 -19.14 -8.56
C LEU A 291 2.13 -20.58 -8.92
N LYS A 292 3.21 -21.08 -8.31
CA LYS A 292 3.67 -22.46 -8.48
C LYS A 292 2.76 -23.50 -7.84
N ALA A 293 1.78 -23.14 -7.01
CA ALA A 293 0.80 -24.10 -6.49
C ALA A 293 -0.34 -24.35 -7.49
N TRP A 294 -0.58 -23.40 -8.41
CA TRP A 294 -1.58 -23.54 -9.46
C TRP A 294 -1.18 -24.60 -10.49
N ARG A 295 -2.15 -25.44 -10.88
CA ARG A 295 -1.97 -26.59 -11.77
C ARG A 295 -2.95 -26.47 -12.93
N PRO A 296 -2.61 -25.74 -14.01
CA PRO A 296 -3.48 -25.66 -15.18
C PRO A 296 -3.58 -26.99 -15.89
N SER A 297 -4.66 -27.18 -16.66
CA SER A 297 -4.71 -28.26 -17.65
C SER A 297 -3.68 -28.01 -18.75
N ALA A 298 -3.30 -29.07 -19.49
CA ALA A 298 -2.39 -28.95 -20.62
C ALA A 298 -2.89 -27.94 -21.67
N GLN A 299 -4.19 -27.93 -21.94
CA GLN A 299 -4.81 -27.00 -22.88
C GLN A 299 -4.69 -25.54 -22.44
N VAL A 300 -4.93 -25.25 -21.15
CA VAL A 300 -4.78 -23.89 -20.60
C VAL A 300 -3.31 -23.45 -20.66
N ALA A 301 -2.38 -24.34 -20.31
CA ALA A 301 -0.95 -24.05 -20.39
C ALA A 301 -0.51 -23.77 -21.84
N ASP A 302 -0.98 -24.56 -22.81
CA ASP A 302 -0.66 -24.36 -24.23
C ASP A 302 -1.22 -23.05 -24.77
N GLU A 303 -2.40 -22.63 -24.32
CA GLU A 303 -2.96 -21.33 -24.70
C GLU A 303 -2.14 -20.18 -24.10
N LEU A 304 -1.80 -20.25 -22.81
CA LEU A 304 -0.94 -19.26 -22.17
C LEU A 304 0.45 -19.19 -22.80
N ARG A 305 0.98 -20.29 -23.33
CA ARG A 305 2.26 -20.31 -24.06
C ARG A 305 2.24 -19.46 -25.33
N ARG A 306 1.07 -19.24 -25.93
CA ARG A 306 0.91 -18.44 -27.16
C ARG A 306 0.93 -16.93 -26.89
N THR A 307 0.59 -16.52 -25.68
CA THR A 307 0.61 -15.11 -25.26
C THR A 307 2.02 -14.72 -24.79
N GLN A 308 2.77 -13.96 -25.57
CA GLN A 308 4.23 -13.78 -25.38
C GLN A 308 4.64 -13.08 -24.07
N ASP A 309 3.76 -12.30 -23.45
CA ASP A 309 4.05 -11.37 -22.36
C ASP A 309 3.21 -11.60 -21.10
N CYS A 310 2.43 -12.69 -21.03
CA CYS A 310 1.68 -13.00 -19.82
C CYS A 310 2.60 -13.46 -18.67
N LEU A 311 2.15 -13.26 -17.43
CA LEU A 311 2.91 -13.63 -16.24
C LEU A 311 3.25 -15.12 -16.22
N PHE A 312 2.40 -15.99 -16.77
CA PHE A 312 2.70 -17.41 -16.95
C PHE A 312 4.00 -17.63 -17.72
N ARG A 313 4.19 -16.98 -18.88
CA ARG A 313 5.43 -17.08 -19.67
C ARG A 313 6.64 -16.58 -18.89
N VAL A 314 6.46 -15.47 -18.18
CA VAL A 314 7.56 -14.81 -17.47
C VAL A 314 8.03 -15.62 -16.26
N MET A 315 7.12 -16.30 -15.55
CA MET A 315 7.40 -16.89 -14.24
C MET A 315 7.27 -18.41 -14.17
N LEU A 316 6.33 -19.02 -14.90
CA LEU A 316 5.93 -20.42 -14.69
C LEU A 316 6.29 -21.36 -15.85
N ASP A 317 6.36 -20.84 -17.08
CA ASP A 317 6.74 -21.65 -18.24
C ASP A 317 8.19 -22.15 -18.15
N GLU A 318 8.48 -23.28 -18.81
CA GLU A 318 9.82 -23.89 -18.84
C GLU A 318 10.89 -22.96 -19.43
N SER A 319 10.50 -22.01 -20.30
CA SER A 319 11.41 -20.99 -20.84
C SER A 319 11.74 -19.86 -19.85
N SER A 320 11.08 -19.79 -18.70
CA SER A 320 11.33 -18.79 -17.67
C SER A 320 12.71 -18.97 -17.03
N GLN A 321 13.38 -17.86 -16.73
CA GLN A 321 14.62 -17.87 -15.96
C GLN A 321 14.40 -18.11 -14.46
N LEU A 322 13.15 -18.17 -13.98
CA LEU A 322 12.83 -18.24 -12.55
C LEU A 322 13.52 -19.42 -11.87
N HIS A 323 13.51 -20.61 -12.48
CA HIS A 323 14.15 -21.78 -11.90
C HIS A 323 15.65 -21.54 -11.62
N SER A 324 16.39 -21.04 -12.61
CA SER A 324 17.82 -20.76 -12.45
C SER A 324 18.11 -19.72 -11.37
N ARG A 325 17.24 -18.70 -11.26
CA ARG A 325 17.32 -17.65 -10.24
C ARG A 325 17.06 -18.20 -8.84
N LEU A 326 16.04 -19.04 -8.69
CA LEU A 326 15.75 -19.73 -7.42
C LEU A 326 16.93 -20.60 -6.98
N VAL A 327 17.54 -21.36 -7.89
CA VAL A 327 18.74 -22.18 -7.56
C VAL A 327 19.88 -21.30 -7.03
N GLN A 328 20.13 -20.13 -7.60
CA GLN A 328 21.14 -19.18 -7.09
C GLN A 328 20.82 -18.70 -5.67
N LEU A 329 19.53 -18.48 -5.37
CA LEU A 329 19.07 -18.02 -4.05
C LEU A 329 19.18 -19.08 -2.95
N LEU A 330 19.43 -20.35 -3.27
CA LEU A 330 19.76 -21.37 -2.25
C LEU A 330 21.03 -21.04 -1.47
N SER A 331 21.91 -20.20 -2.03
CA SER A 331 23.14 -19.74 -1.37
C SER A 331 22.98 -18.39 -0.65
N HIS A 332 21.75 -17.88 -0.52
CA HIS A 332 21.47 -16.60 0.13
C HIS A 332 21.81 -16.65 1.65
N PRO A 333 22.39 -15.59 2.26
CA PRO A 333 22.78 -15.61 3.68
C PRO A 333 21.62 -15.67 4.67
N ASP A 334 20.41 -15.29 4.22
CA ASP A 334 19.18 -15.35 5.02
C ASP A 334 18.55 -16.76 4.93
N GLY A 335 18.50 -17.46 6.07
CA GLY A 335 17.96 -18.82 6.16
C GLY A 335 16.47 -18.92 5.88
N GLU A 336 15.68 -17.85 6.08
CA GLU A 336 14.25 -17.85 5.73
C GLU A 336 14.09 -17.87 4.20
N ILE A 337 14.87 -17.06 3.50
CA ILE A 337 14.91 -17.03 2.03
C ILE A 337 15.30 -18.40 1.48
N GLN A 338 16.38 -19.02 2.01
CA GLN A 338 16.82 -20.35 1.59
C GLN A 338 15.70 -21.40 1.76
N SER A 339 15.04 -21.40 2.93
CA SER A 339 13.94 -22.32 3.23
C SER A 339 12.77 -22.16 2.27
N GLN A 340 12.35 -20.92 2.00
CA GLN A 340 11.26 -20.65 1.06
C GLN A 340 11.63 -21.07 -0.38
N VAL A 341 12.84 -20.77 -0.82
CA VAL A 341 13.35 -21.17 -2.15
C VAL A 341 13.35 -22.68 -2.29
N ALA A 342 13.87 -23.42 -1.30
CA ALA A 342 13.90 -24.88 -1.32
C ALA A 342 12.49 -25.45 -1.47
N ARG A 343 11.52 -24.94 -0.70
CA ARG A 343 10.10 -25.35 -0.79
C ARG A 343 9.46 -25.09 -2.16
N ILE A 344 9.89 -24.06 -2.88
CA ILE A 344 9.37 -23.73 -4.23
C ILE A 344 10.01 -24.63 -5.30
N LEU A 345 11.19 -25.18 -5.05
CA LEU A 345 11.91 -26.04 -5.99
C LEU A 345 11.53 -27.52 -5.87
N THR A 346 11.02 -27.95 -4.71
CA THR A 346 10.43 -29.28 -4.48
C THR A 346 8.98 -29.36 -4.94
#